data_AF-A0A0B8PAM8-F1
#
_entry.id   AF-A0A0B8PAM8-F1
#
_cell.length_a   1.000
_cell.length_b   1.000
_cell.length_c   1.000
_cell.angle_alpha   90.00
_cell.angle_beta   90.00
_cell.angle_gamma   90.00
#
_symmetry.space_group_name_H-M   'P 1'
#
loop_
_entity.id
_entity.type
_entity.pdbx_description
1 polymer ?
#
loop_
_entity_poly.entity_id
_entity_poly.type
_entity_poly.pdbx_seq_one_letter_code
_entity_poly.pdbx_strand_id
1 'polypeptide(L)'
;MRLNVNIRESHQILLDSLANPEKSHKQLFDNSRLTFSEAMAKLFQRVNPHIDVGQRSPQVFGEELLDYRNYLEMGVEVNRGSEGWLQAESGALSTGEAIGTGQSILLMVIQSWEEESRRLRSKDIVPCRLLFLDEAARLDAKSIATLFELCERLNMQLLIAAPENISQRRAPPINWCVRYSKTTNTCT
;
A
#
# COMPACT_ATOMS: atom_id res chain seq x y z
N MET A 1 -2.15 13.01 2.89
CA MET A 1 -2.07 11.60 3.34
C MET A 1 -0.66 11.11 3.08
N ARG A 2 -0.10 10.31 3.99
CA ARG A 2 1.21 9.67 3.83
C ARG A 2 1.13 8.20 4.25
N LEU A 3 1.94 7.37 3.62
CA LEU A 3 2.20 6.00 4.05
C LEU A 3 3.38 6.04 5.02
N ASN A 4 3.16 5.57 6.24
CA ASN A 4 4.20 5.36 7.23
C ASN A 4 4.62 3.89 7.19
N VAL A 5 5.92 3.62 7.21
CA VAL A 5 6.46 2.26 7.17
C VAL A 5 7.37 2.08 8.36
N ASN A 6 6.96 1.23 9.28
CA ASN A 6 7.71 0.84 10.46
C ASN A 6 8.21 -0.59 10.31
N ILE A 7 9.21 -0.96 11.10
CA ILE A 7 9.68 -2.33 11.21
C ILE A 7 9.06 -2.92 12.48
N ARG A 8 8.50 -4.13 12.38
CA ARG A 8 7.94 -4.83 13.53
C ARG A 8 9.04 -5.06 14.57
N GLU A 9 8.77 -4.71 15.83
CA GLU A 9 9.76 -4.77 16.92
C GLU A 9 10.43 -6.14 17.04
N SER A 10 9.64 -7.22 16.98
CA SER A 10 10.16 -8.60 17.03
C SER A 10 11.14 -8.94 15.91
N HIS A 11 10.93 -8.36 14.72
CA HIS A 11 11.77 -8.56 13.56
C HIS A 11 12.97 -7.63 13.58
N GLN A 12 12.83 -6.42 14.15
CA GLN A 12 13.96 -5.51 14.39
C GLN A 12 15.00 -6.17 15.31
N ILE A 13 14.57 -6.79 16.41
CA ILE A 13 15.46 -7.50 17.34
C ILE A 13 16.22 -8.64 16.61
N LEU A 14 15.54 -9.37 15.72
CA LEU A 14 16.17 -10.40 14.88
C LEU A 14 17.24 -9.79 13.97
N LEU A 15 16.93 -8.69 13.26
CA LEU A 15 17.87 -8.02 12.37
C LEU A 15 19.09 -7.49 13.13
N ASP A 16 18.88 -6.88 14.29
CA ASP A 16 19.97 -6.39 15.15
C ASP A 16 20.85 -7.54 15.65
N SER A 17 20.25 -8.70 15.93
CA SER A 17 20.99 -9.90 16.32
C SER A 17 21.82 -10.48 15.17
N LEU A 18 21.34 -10.39 13.94
CA LEU A 18 22.07 -10.83 12.74
C LEU A 18 23.16 -9.84 12.33
N ALA A 19 22.95 -8.54 12.57
CA ALA A 19 23.91 -7.49 12.24
C ALA A 19 25.13 -7.47 13.16
N ASN A 20 25.02 -7.96 14.39
CA ASN A 20 26.08 -7.91 15.40
C ASN A 20 27.06 -9.11 15.30
N PRO A 21 28.33 -8.90 14.90
CA PRO A 21 29.29 -10.00 14.68
C PRO A 21 29.70 -10.74 15.97
N GLU A 22 29.71 -10.05 17.11
CA GLU A 22 30.15 -10.59 18.40
C GLU A 22 29.12 -11.54 19.05
N LYS A 23 27.83 -11.35 18.75
CA LYS A 23 26.75 -12.29 19.10
C LYS A 23 26.63 -13.41 18.06
N SER A 24 27.72 -13.74 17.36
CA SER A 24 27.76 -14.71 16.27
C SER A 24 27.06 -16.00 16.66
N HIS A 25 25.83 -16.16 16.19
CA HIS A 25 25.08 -17.41 16.24
C HIS A 25 25.61 -18.40 15.20
N LYS A 26 26.92 -18.37 14.89
CA LYS A 26 27.61 -19.22 13.92
C LYS A 26 27.30 -20.70 14.18
N GLN A 27 27.23 -21.10 15.45
CA GLN A 27 26.85 -22.46 15.84
C GLN A 27 25.45 -22.92 15.36
N LEU A 28 24.49 -22.01 15.18
CA LEU A 28 23.17 -22.35 14.65
C LEU A 28 23.22 -22.56 13.12
N PHE A 29 24.00 -21.74 12.41
CA PHE A 29 24.10 -21.77 10.95
C PHE A 29 25.16 -22.76 10.43
N ASP A 30 26.17 -23.10 11.23
CA ASP A 30 27.22 -24.08 10.90
C ASP A 30 26.78 -25.53 11.20
N ASN A 31 25.60 -25.73 11.78
CA ASN A 31 25.10 -27.05 12.14
C ASN A 31 24.51 -27.76 10.91
N SER A 32 25.20 -28.79 10.43
CA SER A 32 24.80 -29.59 9.26
C SER A 32 23.48 -30.36 9.42
N ARG A 33 22.90 -30.41 10.64
CA ARG A 33 21.59 -31.03 10.90
C ARG A 33 20.41 -30.08 10.73
N LEU A 34 20.65 -28.78 10.57
CA LEU A 34 19.61 -27.77 10.44
C LEU A 34 19.69 -27.12 9.06
N THR A 35 18.52 -26.87 8.48
CA THR A 35 18.45 -26.01 7.29
C THR A 35 18.66 -24.55 7.70
N PHE A 36 18.97 -23.68 6.73
CA PHE A 36 19.07 -22.24 6.98
C PHE A 36 17.76 -21.67 7.56
N SER A 37 16.61 -22.07 7.01
CA SER A 37 15.29 -21.66 7.49
C SER A 37 15.06 -22.09 8.95
N GLU A 38 15.40 -23.34 9.30
CA GLU A 38 15.29 -23.82 10.67
C GLU A 38 16.22 -23.08 11.65
N ALA A 39 17.43 -22.75 11.21
CA ALA A 39 18.38 -21.95 11.99
C ALA A 39 17.82 -20.54 12.24
N MET A 40 17.22 -19.92 11.23
CA MET A 40 16.53 -18.62 11.34
C MET A 40 15.34 -18.68 12.32
N ALA A 41 14.49 -19.71 12.20
CA ALA A 41 13.36 -19.90 13.10
C ALA A 41 13.80 -20.06 14.57
N LYS A 42 14.85 -20.87 14.82
CA LYS A 42 15.43 -21.05 16.15
C LYS A 42 16.06 -19.78 16.70
N LEU A 43 16.71 -18.99 15.84
CA LEU A 43 17.25 -17.70 16.23
C LEU A 43 16.13 -16.75 16.64
N PHE A 44 15.06 -16.66 15.84
CA PHE A 44 13.90 -15.82 16.15
C PHE A 44 13.26 -16.19 17.50
N GLN A 45 13.08 -17.49 17.76
CA GLN A 45 12.58 -17.97 19.06
C GLN A 45 13.51 -17.61 20.22
N ARG A 46 14.83 -17.68 20.01
CA ARG A 46 15.83 -17.35 21.04
C ARG A 46 15.82 -15.87 21.39
N VAL A 47 15.67 -14.98 20.40
CA VAL A 47 15.68 -13.53 20.64
C VAL A 47 14.32 -12.97 21.06
N ASN A 48 13.23 -13.66 20.71
CA ASN A 48 11.87 -13.30 21.09
C ASN A 48 11.18 -14.43 21.89
N PRO A 49 11.62 -14.71 23.14
CA PRO A 49 11.09 -15.82 23.94
C PRO A 49 9.62 -15.66 24.32
N HIS A 50 9.07 -14.45 24.24
CA HIS A 50 7.68 -14.15 24.56
C HIS A 50 6.71 -14.38 23.40
N ILE A 51 7.23 -14.62 22.19
CA ILE A 51 6.40 -14.82 21.01
C ILE A 51 6.16 -16.30 20.81
N ASP A 52 4.91 -16.72 20.95
CA ASP A 52 4.50 -18.08 20.60
C ASP A 52 4.46 -18.21 19.07
N VAL A 53 5.33 -19.05 18.53
CA VAL A 53 5.41 -19.34 17.09
C VAL A 53 4.26 -20.27 16.64
N GLY A 54 3.42 -20.70 17.57
CA GLY A 54 2.25 -21.54 17.32
C GLY A 54 2.66 -22.94 16.82
N GLN A 55 1.74 -23.62 16.13
CA GLN A 55 1.97 -24.97 15.61
C GLN A 55 2.71 -25.01 14.26
N ARG A 56 3.29 -23.89 13.82
CA ARG A 56 4.00 -23.86 12.52
C ARG A 56 5.29 -24.68 12.62
N SER A 57 5.59 -25.43 11.57
CA SER A 57 6.87 -26.13 11.50
C SER A 57 8.03 -25.11 11.46
N PRO A 58 9.19 -25.40 12.09
CA PRO A 58 10.34 -24.49 12.07
C PRO A 58 10.83 -24.17 10.66
N GLN A 59 10.67 -25.10 9.71
CA GLN A 59 11.01 -24.88 8.30
C GLN A 59 10.12 -23.80 7.67
N VAL A 60 8.80 -23.94 7.77
CA VAL A 60 7.83 -22.99 7.18
C VAL A 60 7.96 -21.61 7.80
N PHE A 61 8.09 -21.54 9.13
CA PHE A 61 8.28 -20.27 9.82
C PHE A 61 9.60 -19.60 9.43
N GLY A 62 10.68 -20.38 9.25
CA GLY A 62 11.95 -19.88 8.76
C GLY A 62 11.86 -19.29 7.35
N GLU A 63 11.06 -19.90 6.47
CA GLU A 63 10.81 -19.36 5.12
C GLU A 63 10.02 -18.04 5.16
N GLU A 64 9.06 -17.89 6.08
CA GLU A 64 8.38 -16.62 6.30
C GLU A 64 9.35 -15.51 6.74
N LEU A 65 10.36 -15.85 7.57
CA LEU A 65 11.41 -14.91 7.99
C LEU A 65 12.36 -14.51 6.84
N LEU A 66 12.37 -15.21 5.72
CA LEU A 66 13.14 -14.82 4.54
C LEU A 66 12.42 -13.77 3.69
N ASP A 67 11.11 -13.63 3.87
CA ASP A 67 10.31 -12.64 3.18
C ASP A 67 10.32 -11.32 3.95
N TYR A 68 11.04 -10.34 3.41
CA TYR A 68 11.18 -9.00 4.00
C TYR A 68 9.83 -8.30 4.23
N ARG A 69 8.79 -8.66 3.47
CA ARG A 69 7.45 -8.06 3.63
C ARG A 69 6.86 -8.33 5.01
N ASN A 70 7.23 -9.45 5.63
CA ASN A 70 6.78 -9.80 6.98
C ASN A 70 7.40 -8.93 8.09
N TYR A 71 8.46 -8.18 7.76
CA TYR A 71 9.15 -7.28 8.68
C TYR A 71 8.48 -5.91 8.73
N LEU A 72 7.73 -5.55 7.68
CA LEU A 72 7.17 -4.23 7.51
C LEU A 72 5.78 -4.13 8.13
N GLU A 73 5.54 -3.03 8.83
CA GLU A 73 4.24 -2.61 9.33
C GLU A 73 3.90 -1.27 8.67
N MET A 74 2.84 -1.27 7.85
CA MET A 74 2.42 -0.09 7.10
C MET A 74 1.21 0.54 7.77
N GLY A 75 1.30 1.84 8.05
CA GLY A 75 0.22 2.66 8.55
C GLY A 75 -0.11 3.78 7.57
N VAL A 76 -1.38 4.17 7.47
CA VAL A 76 -1.80 5.33 6.70
C VAL A 76 -2.11 6.48 7.64
N GLU A 77 -1.57 7.65 7.35
CA GLU A 77 -1.81 8.85 8.14
C GLU A 77 -2.41 9.97 7.28
N VAL A 78 -3.36 10.70 7.86
CA VAL A 78 -4.03 11.86 7.26
C VAL A 78 -3.61 13.12 8.00
N ASN A 79 -3.39 14.20 7.26
CA ASN A 79 -3.03 15.49 7.84
C ASN A 79 -4.29 16.36 7.97
N ARG A 80 -4.62 16.78 9.20
CA ARG A 80 -5.77 17.63 9.52
C ARG A 80 -5.42 19.08 9.79
N GLY A 81 -4.25 19.55 9.35
CA GLY A 81 -3.81 20.92 9.55
C GLY A 81 -3.48 21.17 11.02
N SER A 82 -4.47 21.61 11.82
CA SER A 82 -4.29 21.98 13.23
C SER A 82 -3.95 20.80 14.15
N GLU A 83 -4.48 19.61 13.86
CA GLU A 83 -4.22 18.39 14.67
C GLU A 83 -2.97 17.63 14.20
N GLY A 84 -2.33 18.08 13.11
CA GLY A 84 -1.16 17.42 12.54
C GLY A 84 -1.50 16.10 11.83
N TRP A 85 -0.57 15.14 11.90
CA TRP A 85 -0.68 13.82 11.28
C TRP A 85 -1.34 12.84 12.25
N LEU A 86 -2.47 12.28 11.85
CA LEU A 86 -3.21 11.28 12.62
C LEU A 86 -3.37 10.00 11.80
N GLN A 87 -3.41 8.87 12.50
CA GLN A 87 -3.65 7.58 11.86
C GLN A 87 -5.06 7.53 11.28
N ALA A 88 -5.16 6.97 10.07
CA ALA A 88 -6.42 6.87 9.34
C ALA A 88 -7.30 5.76 9.94
N GLU A 89 -8.00 6.07 11.02
CA GLU A 89 -8.97 5.17 11.64
C GLU A 89 -10.39 5.50 11.19
N SER A 90 -11.15 4.48 10.77
CA SER A 90 -12.51 4.64 10.24
C SER A 90 -13.48 5.34 11.20
N GLY A 91 -13.24 5.25 12.52
CA GLY A 91 -14.07 5.91 13.54
C GLY A 91 -13.82 7.40 13.69
N ALA A 92 -12.67 7.91 13.23
CA ALA A 92 -12.28 9.30 13.38
C ALA A 92 -12.55 10.13 12.11
N LEU A 93 -12.73 9.51 10.94
CA LEU A 93 -12.83 10.19 9.64
C LEU A 93 -14.28 10.56 9.28
N SER A 94 -14.48 11.77 8.75
CA SER A 94 -15.75 12.11 8.10
C SER A 94 -15.97 11.27 6.84
N THR A 95 -17.21 11.22 6.36
CA THR A 95 -17.56 10.48 5.13
C THR A 95 -16.70 10.89 3.92
N GLY A 96 -16.51 12.19 3.69
CA GLY A 96 -15.70 12.69 2.59
C GLY A 96 -14.20 12.39 2.75
N GLU A 97 -13.68 12.50 3.98
CA GLU A 97 -12.28 12.13 4.29
C GLU A 97 -12.04 10.63 4.13
N ALA A 98 -12.99 9.79 4.53
CA ALA A 98 -12.91 8.34 4.37
C ALA A 98 -12.86 7.96 2.87
N ILE A 99 -13.74 8.55 2.06
CA ILE A 99 -13.73 8.36 0.59
C ILE A 99 -12.41 8.85 0.00
N GLY A 100 -11.97 10.06 0.32
CA GLY A 100 -10.71 10.61 -0.20
C GLY A 100 -9.47 9.83 0.25
N THR A 101 -9.47 9.30 1.47
CA THR A 101 -8.38 8.46 2.01
C THR A 101 -8.35 7.11 1.32
N GLY A 102 -9.49 6.42 1.21
CA GLY A 102 -9.60 5.17 0.48
C GLY A 102 -9.18 5.33 -0.98
N GLN A 103 -9.60 6.45 -1.60
CA GLN A 103 -9.20 6.78 -2.95
C GLN A 103 -7.69 6.97 -3.08
N SER A 104 -7.05 7.67 -2.14
CA SER A 104 -5.60 7.88 -2.15
C SER A 104 -4.82 6.57 -1.96
N ILE A 105 -5.29 5.68 -1.07
CA ILE A 105 -4.70 4.33 -0.89
C ILE A 105 -4.80 3.53 -2.20
N LEU A 106 -5.97 3.54 -2.84
CA LEU A 106 -6.18 2.81 -4.09
C LEU A 106 -5.25 3.30 -5.19
N LEU A 107 -5.00 4.61 -5.28
CA LEU A 107 -4.03 5.17 -6.22
C LEU A 107 -2.61 4.68 -5.95
N MET A 108 -2.20 4.62 -4.68
CA MET A 108 -0.89 4.09 -4.30
C MET A 108 -0.74 2.60 -4.70
N VAL A 109 -1.79 1.80 -4.48
CA VAL A 109 -1.80 0.37 -4.86
C VAL A 109 -1.68 0.20 -6.37
N ILE A 110 -2.47 0.95 -7.16
CA ILE A 110 -2.46 0.87 -8.62
C ILE A 110 -1.06 1.24 -9.17
N GLN A 111 -0.44 2.30 -8.65
CA GLN A 111 0.90 2.70 -9.04
C GLN A 111 1.94 1.63 -8.69
N SER A 112 1.84 1.04 -7.50
CA SER A 112 2.73 -0.02 -7.05
C SER A 112 2.64 -1.24 -7.98
N TRP A 113 1.43 -1.69 -8.31
CA TRP A 113 1.22 -2.82 -9.23
C TRP A 113 1.69 -2.52 -10.66
N GLU A 114 1.50 -1.29 -11.14
CA GLU A 114 1.98 -0.86 -12.46
C GLU A 114 3.51 -0.92 -12.55
N GLU A 115 4.20 -0.47 -11.50
CA GLU A 115 5.66 -0.48 -11.39
C GLU A 115 6.22 -1.90 -11.22
N GLU A 116 5.64 -2.70 -10.32
CA GLU A 116 6.07 -4.09 -10.08
C GLU A 116 5.95 -4.94 -11.35
N SER A 117 4.85 -4.76 -12.09
CA SER A 117 4.60 -5.46 -13.35
C SER A 117 5.47 -4.94 -14.51
N ARG A 118 6.21 -3.83 -14.35
CA ARG A 118 7.03 -3.24 -15.42
C ARG A 118 8.08 -4.22 -15.93
N ARG A 119 8.65 -5.06 -15.07
CA ARG A 119 9.67 -6.05 -15.46
C ARG A 119 9.11 -7.20 -16.30
N LEU A 120 7.82 -7.50 -16.14
CA LEU A 120 7.12 -8.56 -16.86
C LEU A 120 6.46 -8.05 -18.16
N ARG A 121 6.36 -6.72 -18.32
CA ARG A 121 5.68 -6.06 -19.42
C ARG A 121 6.69 -5.52 -20.44
N SER A 122 6.30 -5.49 -21.71
CA SER A 122 7.09 -4.82 -22.76
C SER A 122 7.23 -3.33 -22.46
N LYS A 123 8.38 -2.74 -22.82
CA LYS A 123 8.69 -1.32 -22.55
C LYS A 123 7.72 -0.35 -23.24
N ASP A 124 7.09 -0.79 -24.32
CA ASP A 124 6.21 0.04 -25.14
C ASP A 124 4.74 -0.01 -24.69
N ILE A 125 4.41 -0.79 -23.66
CA ILE A 125 3.04 -0.97 -23.17
C ILE A 125 2.85 -0.21 -21.86
N VAL A 126 1.99 0.82 -21.91
CA VAL A 126 1.48 1.54 -20.74
C VAL A 126 0.07 1.03 -20.44
N PRO A 127 -0.19 0.45 -19.26
CA PRO A 127 -1.51 -0.07 -18.92
C PRO A 127 -2.52 1.08 -18.72
N CYS A 128 -3.78 0.81 -19.04
CA CYS A 128 -4.87 1.72 -18.75
C CYS A 128 -5.12 1.76 -17.23
N ARG A 129 -5.30 2.97 -16.69
CA ARG A 129 -5.71 3.19 -15.30
C ARG A 129 -7.12 3.76 -15.30
N LEU A 130 -8.07 3.01 -14.75
CA LEU A 130 -9.46 3.41 -14.63
C LEU A 130 -9.88 3.32 -13.17
N LEU A 131 -10.57 4.36 -12.72
CA LEU A 131 -11.03 4.49 -11.35
C LEU A 131 -12.54 4.78 -11.34
N PHE A 132 -13.25 4.16 -10.40
CA PHE A 132 -14.68 4.31 -10.22
C PHE A 132 -14.96 5.08 -8.94
N LEU A 133 -15.91 6.00 -9.01
CA LEU A 133 -16.40 6.74 -7.87
C LEU A 133 -17.93 6.77 -7.91
N ASP A 134 -18.55 5.95 -7.07
CA ASP A 134 -19.99 5.99 -6.85
C ASP A 134 -20.34 7.02 -5.76
N GLU A 135 -21.57 7.52 -5.77
CA GLU A 135 -22.09 8.51 -4.82
C GLU A 135 -21.23 9.78 -4.68
N ALA A 136 -20.73 10.35 -5.78
CA ALA A 136 -19.86 11.54 -5.70
C ALA A 136 -20.50 12.77 -5.06
N ALA A 137 -21.83 12.80 -4.89
CA ALA A 137 -22.54 13.80 -4.09
C ALA A 137 -22.09 13.85 -2.61
N ARG A 138 -21.43 12.80 -2.11
CA ARG A 138 -20.87 12.74 -0.74
C ARG A 138 -19.55 13.50 -0.58
N LEU A 139 -18.94 13.91 -1.68
CA LEU A 139 -17.71 14.72 -1.70
C LEU A 139 -18.06 16.18 -1.94
N ASP A 140 -17.37 17.07 -1.24
CA ASP A 140 -17.45 18.50 -1.49
C ASP A 140 -16.73 18.89 -2.79
N ALA A 141 -17.09 20.05 -3.35
CA ALA A 141 -16.55 20.52 -4.62
C ALA A 141 -15.02 20.63 -4.64
N LYS A 142 -14.38 20.94 -3.49
CA LYS A 142 -12.92 21.04 -3.39
C LYS A 142 -12.26 19.65 -3.41
N SER A 143 -12.85 18.66 -2.73
CA SER A 143 -12.37 17.28 -2.79
C SER A 143 -12.52 16.68 -4.18
N ILE A 144 -13.64 16.93 -4.87
CA ILE A 144 -13.83 16.50 -6.27
C ILE A 144 -12.80 17.15 -7.19
N ALA A 145 -12.53 18.45 -7.04
CA ALA A 145 -11.50 19.14 -7.83
C ALA A 145 -10.10 18.53 -7.60
N THR A 146 -9.77 18.19 -6.36
CA THR A 146 -8.51 17.53 -6.01
C THR A 146 -8.40 16.14 -6.66
N LEU A 147 -9.49 15.37 -6.70
CA LEU A 147 -9.52 14.08 -7.39
C LEU A 147 -9.30 14.22 -8.89
N PHE A 148 -9.90 15.22 -9.53
CA PHE A 148 -9.66 15.48 -10.95
C PHE A 148 -8.20 15.86 -11.23
N GLU A 149 -7.62 16.74 -10.42
CA GLU A 149 -6.20 17.12 -10.54
C GLU A 149 -5.28 15.92 -10.38
N LEU A 150 -5.55 15.03 -9.43
CA LEU A 150 -4.79 13.79 -9.24
C LEU A 150 -4.94 12.84 -10.44
N CYS A 151 -6.16 12.69 -10.98
CA CYS A 151 -6.38 11.84 -12.16
C CYS A 151 -5.67 12.38 -13.41
N GLU A 152 -5.63 13.69 -13.58
CA GLU A 152 -4.92 14.33 -14.68
C GLU A 152 -3.40 14.16 -14.55
N ARG A 153 -2.83 14.43 -13.36
CA ARG A 153 -1.40 14.26 -13.07
C ARG A 153 -0.94 12.82 -13.24
N LEU A 154 -1.77 11.87 -12.86
CA LEU A 154 -1.46 10.45 -12.94
C LEU A 154 -1.96 9.81 -14.23
N ASN A 155 -2.49 10.60 -15.19
CA ASN A 155 -3.03 10.10 -16.45
C ASN A 155 -3.92 8.85 -16.25
N MET A 156 -4.96 9.03 -15.45
CA MET A 156 -5.98 8.03 -15.12
C MET A 156 -7.35 8.49 -15.62
N GLN A 157 -8.19 7.52 -15.96
CA GLN A 157 -9.58 7.73 -16.29
C GLN A 157 -10.42 7.61 -15.03
N LEU A 158 -11.40 8.49 -14.87
CA LEU A 158 -12.30 8.52 -13.71
C LEU A 158 -13.74 8.43 -14.20
N LEU A 159 -14.44 7.38 -13.79
CA LEU A 159 -15.87 7.21 -14.00
C LEU A 159 -16.61 7.57 -12.72
N ILE A 160 -17.44 8.61 -12.79
CA ILE A 160 -18.19 9.11 -11.65
C ILE A 160 -19.69 8.90 -11.85
N ALA A 161 -20.34 8.29 -10.87
CA ALA A 161 -21.79 8.32 -10.72
C ALA A 161 -22.17 9.46 -9.76
N ALA A 162 -22.90 10.45 -10.27
CA ALA A 162 -23.39 11.56 -9.47
C ALA A 162 -24.86 11.83 -9.83
N PRO A 163 -25.78 11.77 -8.85
CA PRO A 163 -27.19 12.05 -9.09
C PRO A 163 -27.45 13.54 -9.41
N GLU A 164 -26.54 14.42 -8.98
CA GLU A 164 -26.58 15.87 -9.24
C GLU A 164 -25.38 16.32 -10.08
N ASN A 165 -25.56 17.37 -10.88
CA ASN A 165 -24.58 17.84 -11.87
C ASN A 165 -23.38 18.54 -11.18
N ILE A 166 -22.45 17.74 -10.66
CA ILE A 166 -21.23 18.16 -9.96
C ILE A 166 -20.19 18.91 -10.82
N SER A 167 -20.44 19.09 -12.13
CA SER A 167 -19.52 19.80 -13.03
C SER A 167 -20.20 20.95 -13.79
N GLN A 168 -19.87 22.20 -13.47
CA GLN A 168 -20.25 23.40 -14.25
C GLN A 168 -19.54 23.50 -15.62
N ARG A 169 -18.71 22.54 -16.02
CA ARG A 169 -18.04 22.53 -17.33
C ARG A 169 -18.42 21.30 -18.16
N ARG A 170 -19.30 21.55 -19.14
CA ARG A 170 -19.63 20.74 -20.32
C ARG A 170 -19.71 19.22 -20.06
N ALA A 171 -20.86 18.77 -19.59
CA ALA A 171 -21.37 17.43 -19.88
C ALA A 171 -22.66 17.56 -20.71
N PRO A 172 -22.89 16.73 -21.74
CA PRO A 172 -24.18 16.64 -22.43
C PRO A 172 -25.26 16.05 -21.49
N PRO A 173 -26.56 16.17 -21.83
CA PRO A 173 -27.67 15.92 -20.89
C PRO A 173 -27.94 14.41 -20.76
N ILE A 174 -27.05 13.70 -20.08
CA ILE A 174 -27.26 12.34 -19.59
C ILE A 174 -26.57 12.29 -18.22
N ASN A 175 -27.25 11.73 -17.20
CA ASN A 175 -26.88 11.73 -15.77
C ASN A 175 -25.61 10.91 -15.41
N TRP A 176 -24.65 10.82 -16.33
CA TRP A 176 -23.34 10.17 -16.16
C TRP A 176 -22.26 11.15 -16.62
N CYS A 177 -21.43 11.64 -15.69
CA CYS A 177 -20.27 12.45 -16.07
C CYS A 177 -19.10 11.49 -16.36
N VAL A 178 -19.04 10.98 -17.59
CA VAL A 178 -17.88 10.21 -18.06
C VAL A 178 -16.81 11.19 -18.53
N ARG A 179 -15.81 11.44 -17.69
CA ARG A 179 -14.69 12.30 -18.06
C ARG A 179 -13.54 11.46 -18.58
N TYR A 180 -13.39 11.43 -19.90
CA TYR A 180 -12.23 10.83 -20.55
C TYR A 180 -11.03 11.76 -20.40
N SER A 181 -10.02 11.35 -19.64
CA SER A 181 -8.65 11.86 -19.85
C SER A 181 -8.11 11.20 -21.12
N LYS A 182 -7.77 12.01 -22.13
CA LYS A 182 -7.14 11.50 -23.36
C LYS A 182 -5.72 11.05 -23.01
N THR A 183 -5.53 9.74 -22.86
CA THR A 183 -4.22 9.13 -23.04
C THR A 183 -3.86 9.30 -24.52
N THR A 184 -2.89 10.16 -24.84
CA THR A 184 -2.23 10.15 -26.16
C THR A 184 -1.34 8.92 -26.24
N ASN A 185 -1.93 7.73 -26.26
CA ASN A 185 -1.21 6.51 -26.58
C ASN A 185 -1.44 6.25 -28.07
N THR A 186 -0.55 6.80 -28.89
CA THR A 186 -0.31 6.27 -30.23
C THR A 186 0.26 4.86 -30.05
N CYS A 187 -0.58 3.84 -30.15
CA CYS A 187 -0.12 2.50 -30.46
C CYS A 187 0.30 2.50 -31.94
N THR A 188 1.60 2.42 -32.18
CA THR A 188 2.17 1.88 -33.43
C THR A 188 2.65 0.48 -33.16
#